data_AF-A0A537YJZ3-F1
#
_entry.id   AF-A0A537YJZ3-F1
#
_cell.length_a   1.000
_cell.length_b   1.000
_cell.length_c   1.000
_cell.angle_alpha   90.00
_cell.angle_beta   90.00
_cell.angle_gamma   90.00
#
_symmetry.space_group_name_H-M   'P 1'
#
loop_
_entity.id
_entity.type
_entity.pdbx_description
1 polymer ?
#
loop_
_entity_poly.entity_id
_entity_poly.type
_entity_poly.pdbx_seq_one_letter_code
_entity_poly.pdbx_strand_id
1 'polypeptide(L)'
;MLFVQEGRLRFDYNGGGRHSIVEASDGVAAGARTLSARVDPVRPGVSRVTLAIDGADVAAGEVTPTMLSGVSMTGVQCGRGFLTPVSDRYENPFPYRGTLREVVVTLEPKEPDADLHAFATVMADQ
;
A
#
# COMPACT_ATOMS: atom_id res chain seq x y z
N MET A 1 1.24 2.49 0.40
CA MET A 1 0.75 3.36 1.49
C MET A 1 -0.75 3.16 1.64
N LEU A 2 -1.24 2.81 2.83
CA LEU A 2 -2.68 2.69 3.13
C LEU A 2 -3.12 3.93 3.91
N PHE A 3 -4.18 4.62 3.46
CA PHE A 3 -4.65 5.84 4.09
C PHE A 3 -6.15 6.08 3.85
N VAL A 4 -6.74 6.96 4.67
CA VAL A 4 -8.09 7.48 4.49
C VAL A 4 -8.01 8.96 4.13
N GLN A 5 -8.72 9.35 3.08
CA GLN A 5 -8.85 10.74 2.66
C GLN A 5 -10.29 10.94 2.16
N GLU A 6 -10.92 12.09 2.40
CA GLU A 6 -12.31 12.35 1.96
C GLU A 6 -13.30 11.22 2.36
N GLY A 7 -13.03 10.57 3.49
CA GLY A 7 -13.81 9.43 3.97
C GLY A 7 -13.61 8.13 3.19
N ARG A 8 -12.72 8.02 2.21
CA ARG A 8 -12.50 6.79 1.42
C ARG A 8 -11.18 6.12 1.76
N LEU A 9 -11.20 4.78 1.83
CA LEU A 9 -10.00 3.96 2.02
C LEU A 9 -9.23 3.83 0.71
N ARG A 10 -7.91 4.05 0.76
CA ARG A 10 -7.03 4.08 -0.40
C ARG A 10 -5.72 3.37 -0.13
N PHE A 11 -5.20 2.73 -1.16
CA PHE A 11 -3.85 2.23 -1.22
C PHE A 11 -3.12 2.78 -2.44
N ASP A 12 -2.00 3.46 -2.20
CA ASP A 12 -1.13 3.98 -3.26
C ASP A 12 0.23 3.27 -3.20
N TYR A 13 0.61 2.62 -4.30
CA TYR A 13 1.90 1.99 -4.48
C TYR A 13 2.77 2.84 -5.41
N ASN A 14 3.89 3.34 -4.89
CA ASN A 14 4.91 4.03 -5.67
C ASN A 14 5.98 3.02 -6.12
N GLY A 15 5.91 2.60 -7.40
CA GLY A 15 6.92 1.77 -8.06
C GLY A 15 7.91 2.62 -8.85
N GLY A 16 8.80 3.35 -8.17
CA GLY A 16 9.85 4.14 -8.82
C GLY A 16 9.36 5.42 -9.53
N GLY A 17 8.38 6.10 -8.94
CA GLY A 17 7.72 7.29 -9.49
C GLY A 17 6.41 6.98 -10.21
N ARG A 18 6.12 5.71 -10.49
CA ARG A 18 4.84 5.28 -11.05
C ARG A 18 3.88 4.87 -9.93
N HIS A 19 2.78 5.59 -9.85
CA HIS A 19 1.74 5.34 -8.85
C HIS A 19 0.69 4.36 -9.39
N SER A 20 0.39 3.34 -8.58
CA SER A 20 -0.77 2.46 -8.77
C SER A 20 -1.70 2.63 -7.57
N ILE A 21 -2.94 3.07 -7.83
CA ILE A 21 -3.90 3.40 -6.78
C ILE A 21 -5.06 2.41 -6.80
N VAL A 22 -5.37 1.84 -5.63
CA VAL A 22 -6.60 1.08 -5.37
C VAL A 22 -7.44 1.89 -4.38
N GLU A 23 -8.71 2.13 -4.70
CA GLU A 23 -9.60 3.00 -3.93
C GLU A 23 -10.97 2.36 -3.74
N ALA A 24 -11.50 2.44 -2.52
CA ALA A 24 -12.87 2.02 -2.21
C ALA A 24 -13.91 3.01 -2.76
N SER A 25 -14.94 2.48 -3.42
CA SER A 25 -16.08 3.25 -3.94
C SER A 25 -17.03 3.74 -2.86
N ASP A 26 -16.96 3.16 -1.66
CA ASP A 26 -17.77 3.56 -0.52
C ASP A 26 -16.94 4.27 0.55
N GLY A 27 -17.61 5.11 1.33
CA GLY A 27 -17.00 5.78 2.47
C GLY A 27 -16.80 4.84 3.65
N VAL A 28 -15.73 5.07 4.42
CA VAL A 28 -15.50 4.50 5.74
C VAL A 28 -16.46 5.18 6.71
N ALA A 29 -17.40 4.41 7.24
CA ALA A 29 -18.33 4.89 8.25
C ALA A 29 -17.59 5.33 9.52
N ALA A 30 -18.08 6.39 10.17
CA ALA A 30 -17.52 6.87 11.43
C ALA A 30 -17.55 5.79 12.53
N GLY A 31 -16.68 5.98 13.53
CA GLY A 31 -16.53 5.08 14.67
C GLY A 31 -15.32 4.15 14.54
N ALA A 32 -15.29 3.13 15.40
CA ALA A 32 -14.24 2.12 15.38
C ALA A 32 -14.40 1.22 14.15
N ARG A 33 -13.33 1.10 13.35
CA ARG A 33 -13.28 0.28 12.14
C ARG A 33 -11.95 -0.44 12.04
N THR A 34 -11.97 -1.62 11.45
CA THR A 34 -10.77 -2.31 11.00
C THR A 34 -10.57 -2.02 9.51
N LEU A 35 -9.43 -1.46 9.15
CA LEU A 35 -9.07 -1.14 7.77
C LEU A 35 -7.85 -1.98 7.41
N SER A 36 -7.88 -2.66 6.27
CA SER A 36 -6.77 -3.50 5.85
C SER A 36 -6.51 -3.40 4.36
N ALA A 37 -5.27 -3.73 3.99
CA ALA A 37 -4.86 -4.01 2.63
C ALA A 37 -4.09 -5.33 2.65
N ARG A 38 -4.53 -6.28 1.83
CA ARG A 38 -3.81 -7.53 1.54
C ARG A 38 -3.11 -7.38 0.21
N VAL A 39 -1.84 -7.77 0.15
CA VAL A 39 -1.00 -7.64 -1.05
C VAL A 39 -0.49 -9.02 -1.43
N ASP A 40 -1.00 -9.57 -2.52
CA ASP A 40 -0.64 -10.90 -3.00
C ASP A 40 0.21 -10.78 -4.27
N PRO A 41 1.37 -11.44 -4.36
CA PRO A 41 2.09 -11.57 -5.62
C PRO A 41 1.21 -12.30 -6.65
N VAL A 42 1.07 -11.74 -7.85
CA VAL A 42 0.35 -12.39 -8.96
C VAL A 42 1.36 -12.95 -9.96
N ARG A 43 2.33 -12.12 -10.34
CA ARG A 43 3.43 -12.46 -11.25
C ARG A 43 4.60 -11.52 -10.98
N PRO A 44 5.82 -11.79 -11.50
CA PRO A 44 6.95 -10.90 -11.27
C PRO A 44 6.62 -9.44 -11.64
N GLY A 45 6.90 -8.52 -10.72
CA GLY A 45 6.62 -7.09 -10.88
C GLY A 45 5.14 -6.67 -10.78
N VAL A 46 4.22 -7.58 -10.45
CA VAL A 46 2.79 -7.28 -10.29
C VAL A 46 2.21 -7.96 -9.05
N SER A 47 1.55 -7.17 -8.22
CA SER A 47 0.80 -7.67 -7.07
C SER A 47 -0.65 -7.25 -7.16
N ARG A 48 -1.55 -8.06 -6.59
CA ARG A 48 -2.94 -7.70 -6.36
C ARG A 48 -3.06 -7.11 -4.97
N VAL A 49 -3.69 -5.94 -4.88
CA VAL A 49 -4.07 -5.32 -3.62
C VAL A 49 -5.56 -5.48 -3.45
N THR A 50 -5.97 -5.99 -2.28
CA THR A 50 -7.38 -6.08 -1.87
C THR A 50 -7.56 -5.24 -0.61
N LEU A 51 -8.48 -4.28 -0.64
CA LEU A 51 -8.83 -3.44 0.49
C LEU A 51 -10.07 -4.00 1.18
N ALA A 52 -10.06 -4.00 2.50
CA ALA A 52 -11.21 -4.40 3.29
C ALA A 52 -11.53 -3.41 4.42
N ILE A 53 -12.82 -3.33 4.75
CA ILE A 53 -13.37 -2.61 5.90
C ILE A 53 -14.13 -3.64 6.74
N ASP A 54 -13.78 -3.76 8.01
CA ASP A 54 -14.37 -4.71 8.96
C ASP A 54 -14.38 -6.16 8.41
N GLY A 55 -13.35 -6.52 7.63
CA GLY A 55 -13.18 -7.83 7.03
C GLY A 55 -13.92 -8.07 5.71
N ALA A 56 -14.76 -7.12 5.25
CA ALA A 56 -15.41 -7.19 3.96
C ALA A 56 -14.56 -6.51 2.88
N ASP A 57 -14.30 -7.21 1.78
CA ASP A 57 -13.58 -6.66 0.62
C ASP A 57 -14.40 -5.55 -0.03
N VAL A 58 -13.80 -4.37 -0.21
CA VAL A 58 -14.45 -3.16 -0.74
C VAL A 58 -13.81 -2.64 -2.03
N ALA A 59 -12.58 -3.07 -2.33
CA ALA A 59 -11.91 -2.76 -3.59
C ALA A 59 -10.77 -3.74 -3.85
N ALA A 60 -10.46 -3.97 -5.13
CA ALA A 60 -9.28 -4.70 -5.53
C ALA A 60 -8.70 -4.13 -6.83
N GLY A 61 -7.37 -4.22 -6.97
CA GLY A 61 -6.68 -3.78 -8.18
C GLY A 61 -5.26 -4.35 -8.25
N GLU A 62 -4.68 -4.33 -9.44
CA GLU A 62 -3.27 -4.68 -9.63
C GLU A 62 -2.40 -3.44 -9.47
N VAL A 63 -1.24 -3.62 -8.84
CA VAL A 63 -0.23 -2.58 -8.67
C VAL A 63 1.07 -3.02 -9.34
N THR A 64 1.74 -2.08 -10.00
CA THR A 64 2.94 -2.34 -10.80
C THR A 64 3.75 -1.04 -11.04
N PRO A 65 5.08 -1.09 -11.15
CA PRO A 65 5.97 -2.25 -10.95
C PRO A 65 6.22 -2.50 -9.46
N THR A 66 5.88 -3.69 -8.96
CA THR A 66 6.20 -4.04 -7.57
C THR A 66 7.65 -4.51 -7.42
N MET A 67 8.35 -3.89 -6.47
CA MET A 67 9.62 -4.38 -5.95
C MET A 67 9.34 -5.26 -4.75
N LEU A 68 9.57 -6.56 -4.88
CA LEU A 68 9.50 -7.51 -3.75
C LEU A 68 10.85 -7.63 -3.01
N SER A 69 11.93 -7.05 -3.57
CA SER A 69 13.22 -6.90 -2.89
C SER A 69 13.72 -5.46 -2.97
N GLY A 70 13.85 -4.82 -1.82
CA GLY A 70 14.44 -3.50 -1.67
C GLY A 70 14.45 -3.10 -0.20
N VAL A 71 15.60 -2.66 0.29
CA VAL A 71 15.70 -2.11 1.65
C VAL A 71 15.04 -0.74 1.63
N SER A 72 13.84 -0.63 2.16
CA SER A 72 13.31 0.69 2.53
C SER A 72 14.28 1.29 3.54
N MET A 73 14.82 2.47 3.25
CA MET A 73 15.70 3.20 4.18
C MET A 73 14.96 3.64 5.44
N THR A 74 13.65 3.45 5.49
CA THR A 74 12.77 3.83 6.58
C THR A 74 11.99 2.61 7.06
N GLY A 75 11.86 2.46 8.38
CA GLY A 75 10.94 1.48 8.96
C GLY A 75 9.47 1.78 8.67
N VAL A 76 8.58 0.91 9.14
CA VAL A 76 7.13 1.10 9.06
C VAL A 76 6.74 2.37 9.83
N GLN A 77 5.99 3.27 9.18
CA GLN A 77 5.44 4.48 9.79
C GLN A 77 3.92 4.36 9.88
N CYS A 78 3.37 4.54 11.07
CA CYS A 78 1.93 4.46 11.33
C CYS A 78 1.41 5.78 11.90
N GLY A 79 0.26 6.23 11.42
CA GLY A 79 -0.42 7.42 11.93
C GLY A 79 0.21 8.77 11.55
N ARG A 80 1.43 8.80 11.01
CA ARG A 80 2.06 10.01 10.46
C ARG A 80 3.24 9.67 9.54
N GLY A 81 3.23 10.20 8.32
CA GLY A 81 4.41 10.22 7.45
C GLY A 81 5.29 11.44 7.74
N PHE A 82 6.62 11.25 7.78
CA PHE A 82 7.57 12.34 8.10
C PHE A 82 8.47 12.76 6.94
N LEU A 83 8.68 11.90 5.95
CA LEU A 83 9.65 12.13 4.88
C LEU A 83 8.94 12.53 3.59
N THR A 84 9.35 12.03 2.43
CA THR A 84 8.68 12.31 1.15
C THR A 84 7.28 11.68 1.15
N PRO A 85 6.23 12.40 0.69
CA PRO A 85 4.91 11.79 0.54
C PRO A 85 4.96 10.64 -0.48
N VAL A 86 4.20 9.58 -0.21
CA VAL A 86 4.10 8.40 -1.09
C VAL A 86 3.01 8.61 -2.14
N SER A 87 2.17 9.64 -1.99
CA SER A 87 1.08 9.96 -2.90
C SER A 87 1.04 11.46 -3.13
N ASP A 88 0.74 11.87 -4.36
CA ASP A 88 0.55 13.29 -4.70
C ASP A 88 -0.74 13.87 -4.09
N ARG A 89 -1.58 13.04 -3.47
CA ARG A 89 -2.85 13.46 -2.87
C ARG A 89 -2.72 14.13 -1.50
N TYR A 90 -1.54 14.11 -0.89
CA TYR A 90 -1.32 14.78 0.38
C TYR A 90 0.10 15.32 0.48
N GLU A 91 0.25 16.41 1.24
CA GLU A 91 1.55 16.92 1.65
C GLU A 91 1.91 16.40 3.04
N ASN A 92 3.21 16.26 3.31
CA ASN A 92 3.66 15.89 4.64
C ASN A 92 3.86 17.12 5.54
N PRO A 93 3.58 16.99 6.86
CA PRO A 93 3.08 15.79 7.51
C PRO A 93 1.57 15.58 7.29
N PHE A 94 1.18 14.34 7.02
CA PHE A 94 -0.22 13.90 6.95
C PHE A 94 -0.59 13.06 8.19
N PRO A 95 -0.88 13.69 9.35
CA PRO A 95 -1.19 12.96 10.56
C PRO A 95 -2.61 12.41 10.52
N TYR A 96 -2.76 11.14 10.90
CA TYR A 96 -4.05 10.56 11.22
C TYR A 96 -4.65 11.26 12.44
N ARG A 97 -5.89 11.74 12.30
CA ARG A 97 -6.56 12.55 13.33
C ARG A 97 -7.40 11.73 14.31
N GLY A 98 -7.57 10.44 14.06
CA GLY A 98 -8.26 9.52 14.96
C GLY A 98 -7.32 8.82 15.93
N THR A 99 -7.85 7.83 16.64
CA THR A 99 -7.06 6.93 17.49
C THR A 99 -6.72 5.65 16.73
N LEU A 100 -5.45 5.33 16.60
CA LEU A 100 -5.01 3.98 16.22
C LEU A 100 -4.95 3.12 17.49
N ARG A 101 -5.73 2.05 17.54
CA ARG A 101 -5.71 1.12 18.69
C ARG A 101 -4.66 0.04 18.53
N GLU A 102 -4.56 -0.49 17.32
CA GLU A 102 -3.67 -1.58 16.97
C GLU A 102 -3.25 -1.43 15.51
N VAL A 103 -2.00 -1.78 15.21
CA VAL A 103 -1.51 -1.94 13.84
C VAL A 103 -0.80 -3.27 13.76
N VAL A 104 -1.31 -4.15 12.90
CA VAL A 104 -0.72 -5.47 12.64
C VAL A 104 -0.15 -5.47 11.22
N VAL A 105 1.10 -5.87 11.09
CA VAL A 105 1.74 -6.16 9.80
C VAL A 105 2.12 -7.62 9.80
N THR A 106 1.46 -8.40 8.96
CA THR A 106 1.75 -9.83 8.78
C THR A 106 2.56 -10.00 7.50
N LEU A 107 3.70 -10.67 7.61
CA LEU A 107 4.53 -11.04 6.47
C LEU A 107 4.45 -12.55 6.31
N GLU A 108 4.17 -13.01 5.09
CA GLU A 108 4.28 -14.42 4.78
C GLU A 108 5.77 -14.79 4.61
N PRO A 109 6.19 -15.99 5.05
CA PRO A 109 7.55 -16.47 4.81
C PRO A 109 7.82 -16.50 3.31
N LYS A 110 8.93 -15.90 2.87
CA LYS A 110 9.38 -15.94 1.49
C LYS A 110 10.77 -16.57 1.39
N GLU A 111 10.93 -17.50 0.44
CA GLU A 111 12.24 -18.00 0.02
C GLU A 111 13.01 -16.85 -0.68
N PRO A 112 14.28 -16.60 -0.32
CA PRO A 112 15.06 -15.51 -0.91
C PRO A 112 15.36 -15.75 -2.41
N ASP A 113 15.50 -14.65 -3.17
CA ASP A 113 16.20 -14.52 -4.48
C ASP A 113 15.50 -14.52 -5.86
N ALA A 114 14.18 -14.34 -6.01
CA ALA A 114 13.57 -14.24 -7.36
C ALA A 114 13.33 -12.82 -7.93
N ASP A 115 13.33 -11.76 -7.11
CA ASP A 115 12.59 -10.54 -7.49
C ASP A 115 13.41 -9.39 -8.08
N LEU A 116 14.70 -9.28 -7.74
CA LEU A 116 15.52 -8.14 -8.18
C LEU A 116 15.74 -8.15 -9.70
N HIS A 117 15.94 -9.33 -10.28
CA HIS A 117 16.14 -9.49 -11.72
C HIS A 117 14.88 -9.16 -12.51
N ALA A 118 13.71 -9.55 -12.01
CA ALA A 118 12.43 -9.26 -12.66
C ALA A 118 12.10 -7.77 -12.73
N PHE A 119 12.45 -6.99 -11.69
CA PHE A 119 12.27 -5.54 -11.71
C PHE A 119 13.11 -4.86 -12.79
N ALA A 120 14.39 -5.23 -12.89
CA ALA A 120 15.29 -4.66 -13.88
C ALA A 120 14.80 -4.92 -15.31
N THR A 121 14.28 -6.13 -15.58
CA THR A 121 13.71 -6.49 -16.89
C THR A 121 12.47 -5.66 -17.23
N VAL A 122 11.52 -5.51 -16.29
CA VAL A 122 10.30 -4.72 -16.53
C VAL A 122 10.61 -3.23 -16.77
N MET A 123 11.63 -2.70 -16.10
CA MET A 123 12.08 -1.32 -16.30
C MET A 123 12.90 -1.13 -17.59
N ALA A 124 13.54 -2.17 -18.11
CA ALA A 124 14.37 -2.12 -19.32
C ALA A 124 13.56 -2.28 -20.63
N ASP A 125 12.36 -2.85 -20.58
CA ASP A 125 11.42 -2.96 -21.71
C ASP A 125 10.58 -1.66 -21.93
N GLN A 126 11.00 -0.53 -21.35
CA GLN A 126 10.34 0.78 -21.46
C GLN A 126 11.30 1.84 -22.04
#